data_AF-A0A6G9Z8D0-F1
#
_entry.id   AF-A0A6G9Z8D0-F1
#
_cell.length_a   1.000
_cell.length_b   1.000
_cell.length_c   1.000
_cell.angle_alpha   90.00
_cell.angle_beta   90.00
_cell.angle_gamma   90.00
#
_symmetry.space_group_name_H-M   'P 1'
#
loop_
_entity.id
_entity.type
_entity.pdbx_description
1 polymer ?
#
loop_
_entity_poly.entity_id
_entity_poly.type
_entity_poly.pdbx_seq_one_letter_code
_entity_poly.pdbx_strand_id
1 'polypeptide(L)'
;MNAPRYSSLKELLENIVSRARSLRRHESSIIGELQGRAPTSHFYVALELEPLLGTLELNFFVTTYYVMTDRDGRKVAVYALNYGICEQNKIEFGRPVGSREQRYRQYYVERIFDYSLILRDYLSSNQEIVCDSCRERHDYSELDMLRRYGMLCPACRVGTCNVINLSRKYEETLRSIDNDLLLPRIELGILHTLKSEGRPLVAADVAGDLDCSYQLIGKRVKVLDERGLVDRDNFIQSKGQKKRQYTVTPLAERTYLQGL
;
A
#
# COMPACT_ATOMS: atom_id res chain seq x y z
N MET A 1 7.81 -14.19 -3.18
CA MET A 1 6.72 -14.30 -2.19
C MET A 1 6.80 -13.14 -1.20
N ASN A 2 6.07 -12.04 -1.42
CA ASN A 2 6.00 -10.85 -0.54
C ASN A 2 4.55 -10.33 -0.37
N ALA A 3 3.56 -11.12 -0.78
CA ALA A 3 2.15 -10.71 -0.86
C ALA A 3 1.43 -10.40 0.49
N PRO A 4 1.72 -11.06 1.64
CA PRO A 4 0.87 -10.88 2.82
C PRO A 4 1.05 -9.52 3.52
N ARG A 5 2.21 -8.85 3.38
CA ARG A 5 2.47 -7.57 4.06
C ARG A 5 1.75 -6.38 3.41
N TYR A 6 1.69 -6.32 2.08
CA TYR A 6 1.06 -5.20 1.37
C TYR A 6 -0.46 -5.14 1.56
N SER A 7 -1.05 -6.30 1.81
CA SER A 7 -2.49 -6.45 1.78
C SER A 7 -3.16 -6.07 3.10
N SER A 8 -2.50 -6.33 4.23
CA SER A 8 -2.92 -5.83 5.54
C SER A 8 -2.81 -4.29 5.63
N LEU A 9 -1.72 -3.72 5.09
CA LEU A 9 -1.51 -2.26 5.07
C LEU A 9 -2.62 -1.51 4.31
N LYS A 10 -3.09 -2.09 3.19
CA LYS A 10 -4.19 -1.54 2.40
C LYS A 10 -5.48 -1.48 3.23
N GLU A 11 -5.76 -2.51 4.03
CA GLU A 11 -6.93 -2.55 4.90
C GLU A 11 -6.91 -1.42 5.94
N LEU A 12 -5.76 -1.19 6.58
CA LEU A 12 -5.60 -0.08 7.52
C LEU A 12 -5.88 1.27 6.86
N LEU A 13 -5.32 1.50 5.67
CA LEU A 13 -5.57 2.73 4.90
C LEU A 13 -7.05 2.88 4.53
N GLU A 14 -7.70 1.81 4.06
CA GLU A 14 -9.13 1.80 3.74
C GLU A 14 -9.99 2.16 4.96
N ASN A 15 -9.65 1.64 6.14
CA ASN A 15 -10.36 1.93 7.39
C ASN A 15 -10.19 3.41 7.80
N ILE A 16 -8.98 3.97 7.69
CA ILE A 16 -8.71 5.40 7.94
C ILE A 16 -9.50 6.29 6.98
N VAL A 17 -9.46 5.98 5.67
CA VAL A 17 -10.18 6.74 4.64
C VAL A 17 -11.69 6.63 4.82
N SER A 18 -12.19 5.44 5.14
CA SER A 18 -13.62 5.20 5.42
C SER A 18 -14.09 6.05 6.61
N ARG A 19 -13.30 6.10 7.70
CA ARG A 19 -13.61 6.94 8.85
C ARG A 19 -13.64 8.42 8.45
N ALA A 20 -12.63 8.92 7.74
CA ALA A 20 -12.60 10.33 7.29
C ALA A 20 -13.82 10.69 6.43
N ARG A 21 -14.24 9.79 5.53
CA ARG A 21 -15.46 9.97 4.73
C ARG A 21 -16.72 10.02 5.59
N SER A 22 -16.82 9.16 6.60
CA SER A 22 -18.00 9.10 7.47
C SER A 22 -18.18 10.37 8.29
N LEU A 23 -17.07 11.01 8.71
CA LEU A 23 -17.08 12.23 9.51
C LEU A 23 -17.74 13.43 8.82
N ARG A 24 -17.86 13.43 7.49
CA ARG A 24 -18.56 14.51 6.75
C ARG A 24 -20.01 14.69 7.13
N ARG A 25 -20.65 13.60 7.57
CA ARG A 25 -22.06 13.58 7.97
C ARG A 25 -22.19 13.52 9.49
N HIS A 26 -21.10 13.65 10.23
CA HIS A 26 -21.13 13.51 11.67
C HIS A 26 -21.71 14.77 12.30
N GLU A 27 -22.81 14.58 13.04
CA GLU A 27 -23.42 15.63 13.82
C GLU A 27 -22.61 15.81 15.11
N SER A 28 -21.77 16.84 15.13
CA SER A 28 -21.05 17.26 16.33
C SER A 28 -21.09 18.79 16.37
N SER A 29 -21.11 19.36 17.58
CA SER A 29 -21.16 20.82 17.75
C SER A 29 -20.03 21.52 16.99
N ILE A 30 -18.82 20.96 17.04
CA ILE A 30 -17.65 21.51 16.33
C ILE A 30 -17.81 21.51 14.81
N ILE A 31 -18.49 20.51 14.22
CA ILE A 31 -18.75 20.44 12.77
C ILE A 31 -19.92 21.34 12.39
N GLY A 32 -20.99 21.35 13.20
CA GLY A 32 -22.18 22.16 12.94
C GLY A 32 -21.93 23.67 13.02
N GLU A 33 -20.90 24.10 13.76
CA GLU A 33 -20.48 25.51 13.83
C GLU A 33 -19.66 25.98 12.61
N LEU A 34 -19.21 25.07 11.74
CA LEU A 34 -18.39 25.43 10.59
C LEU A 34 -19.22 25.99 9.43
N GLN A 35 -18.67 27.01 8.78
CA GLN A 35 -19.19 27.46 7.50
C GLN A 35 -18.63 26.57 6.39
N GLY A 36 -19.51 25.87 5.68
CA GLY A 36 -19.13 24.99 4.57
C GLY A 36 -18.87 23.54 4.98
N ARG A 37 -18.07 22.82 4.19
CA ARG A 37 -17.75 21.41 4.46
C ARG A 37 -16.67 21.31 5.54
N ALA A 38 -16.90 20.43 6.51
CA ALA A 38 -15.93 20.16 7.56
C ALA A 38 -14.70 19.43 6.98
N PRO A 39 -13.48 19.96 7.17
CA PRO A 39 -12.29 19.28 6.76
C PRO A 39 -12.04 18.07 7.64
N THR A 40 -11.93 16.90 7.03
CA THR A 40 -11.84 15.59 7.72
C THR A 40 -10.60 14.82 7.29
N SER A 41 -9.65 15.50 6.64
CA SER A 41 -8.42 14.92 6.14
C SER A 41 -7.35 14.65 7.19
N HIS A 42 -7.52 15.18 8.41
CA HIS A 42 -6.57 15.01 9.50
C HIS A 42 -7.20 14.19 10.62
N PHE A 43 -6.35 13.46 11.34
CA PHE A 43 -6.73 12.65 12.49
C PHE A 43 -5.57 12.60 13.49
N TYR A 44 -5.82 12.15 14.71
CA TYR A 44 -4.76 11.92 15.68
C TYR A 44 -4.75 10.48 16.19
N VAL A 45 -3.57 10.07 16.65
CA VAL A 45 -3.37 8.77 17.30
C VAL A 45 -2.50 8.93 18.55
N ALA A 46 -2.67 8.04 19.51
CA ALA A 46 -1.75 7.91 20.63
C ALA A 46 -0.32 7.66 20.11
N LEU A 47 0.69 8.29 20.73
CA LEU A 47 2.09 8.17 20.31
C LEU A 47 2.59 6.72 20.28
N GLU A 48 2.09 5.87 21.17
CA GLU A 48 2.43 4.43 21.19
C GLU A 48 2.03 3.68 19.90
N LEU A 49 1.06 4.21 19.14
CA LEU A 49 0.54 3.62 17.90
C LEU A 49 1.17 4.24 16.64
N GLU A 50 1.96 5.32 16.78
CA GLU A 50 2.67 5.99 15.69
C GLU A 50 3.44 5.03 14.77
N PRO A 51 4.19 4.03 15.30
CA PRO A 51 4.97 3.12 14.46
C PRO A 51 4.14 2.30 13.46
N LEU A 52 2.83 2.12 13.70
CA LEU A 52 1.94 1.39 12.79
C LEU A 52 1.69 2.15 11.50
N LEU A 53 1.78 3.48 11.54
CA LEU A 53 1.59 4.33 10.37
C LEU A 53 2.89 4.52 9.58
N GLY A 54 4.03 4.09 10.11
CA GLY A 54 5.34 4.34 9.48
C GLY A 54 5.43 3.84 8.04
N THR A 55 4.84 2.68 7.71
CA THR A 55 4.83 2.19 6.32
C THR A 55 3.87 3.01 5.44
N LEU A 56 2.72 3.45 5.96
CA LEU A 56 1.82 4.35 5.22
C LEU A 56 2.46 5.71 4.97
N GLU A 57 3.24 6.20 5.93
CA GLU A 57 3.98 7.46 5.83
C GLU A 57 5.12 7.39 4.83
N LEU A 58 5.93 6.32 4.85
CA LEU A 58 6.99 6.09 3.85
C LEU A 58 6.45 6.02 2.42
N ASN A 59 5.20 5.60 2.23
CA ASN A 59 4.52 5.55 0.94
C ASN A 59 3.68 6.81 0.65
N PHE A 60 3.83 7.87 1.45
CA PHE A 60 3.15 9.16 1.31
C PHE A 60 1.61 9.09 1.34
N PHE A 61 1.03 8.04 1.91
CA PHE A 61 -0.43 7.94 2.08
C PHE A 61 -0.93 8.77 3.25
N VAL A 62 -0.09 8.94 4.27
CA VAL A 62 -0.28 9.86 5.40
C VAL A 62 1.02 10.60 5.66
N THR A 63 0.97 11.71 6.38
CA THR A 63 2.16 12.44 6.82
C THR A 63 1.95 12.95 8.23
N THR A 64 2.95 12.78 9.10
CA THR A 64 2.94 13.39 10.42
C THR A 64 2.90 14.91 10.27
N TYR A 65 1.87 15.54 10.82
CA TYR A 65 1.65 16.98 10.70
C TYR A 65 2.27 17.74 11.87
N TYR A 66 1.93 17.36 13.10
CA TYR A 66 2.58 17.83 14.32
C TYR A 66 2.20 16.95 15.51
N VAL A 67 2.94 17.07 16.62
CA VAL A 67 2.61 16.44 17.90
C VAL A 67 2.02 17.49 18.83
N MET A 68 0.92 17.18 19.52
CA MET A 68 0.33 18.07 20.52
C MET A 68 -0.31 17.29 21.68
N THR A 69 -0.88 18.01 22.64
CA THR A 69 -1.66 17.41 23.73
C THR A 69 -3.15 17.40 23.36
N ASP A 70 -3.82 16.27 23.58
CA ASP A 70 -5.26 16.13 23.37
C ASP A 70 -6.09 16.78 24.50
N ARG A 71 -7.42 16.64 24.41
CA ARG A 71 -8.36 17.16 25.43
C ARG A 71 -8.24 16.49 26.80
N ASP A 72 -7.66 15.29 26.86
CA ASP A 72 -7.49 14.50 28.07
C ASP A 72 -6.06 14.64 28.66
N GLY A 73 -5.24 15.55 28.11
CA GLY A 73 -3.90 15.85 28.61
C GLY A 73 -2.81 14.90 28.11
N ARG A 74 -3.10 14.03 27.14
CA ARG A 74 -2.17 13.03 26.60
C ARG A 74 -1.48 13.56 25.35
N LYS A 75 -0.20 13.22 25.17
CA LYS A 75 0.51 13.53 23.93
C LYS A 75 0.03 12.62 22.80
N VAL A 76 -0.28 13.23 21.66
CA VAL A 76 -0.80 12.57 20.46
C VAL A 76 -0.10 13.12 19.22
N ALA A 77 0.03 12.28 18.20
CA ALA A 77 0.51 12.67 16.88
C ALA A 77 -0.68 12.95 15.97
N VAL A 78 -0.71 14.13 15.36
CA VAL A 78 -1.69 14.50 14.34
C VAL A 78 -1.11 14.15 12.97
N TYR A 79 -1.88 13.44 12.17
CA TYR A 79 -1.58 13.03 10.81
C TYR A 79 -2.47 13.73 9.80
N ALA A 80 -1.94 13.94 8.60
CA ALA A 80 -2.69 14.38 7.43
C ALA A 80 -2.74 13.24 6.39
N LEU A 81 -3.92 12.97 5.83
CA LEU A 81 -4.06 12.10 4.65
C LEU A 81 -3.45 12.75 3.41
N ASN A 82 -2.97 11.96 2.46
CA ASN A 82 -2.54 12.47 1.17
C ASN A 82 -3.67 13.26 0.48
N TYR A 83 -3.34 14.42 -0.11
CA TYR A 83 -4.31 15.26 -0.80
C TYR A 83 -5.01 14.53 -1.96
N GLY A 84 -4.27 13.75 -2.76
CA GLY A 84 -4.85 13.00 -3.88
C GLY A 84 -5.85 11.92 -3.42
N ILE A 85 -5.56 11.24 -2.30
CA ILE A 85 -6.52 10.30 -1.67
C ILE A 85 -7.78 11.06 -1.23
N CYS A 86 -7.60 12.25 -0.67
CA CYS A 86 -8.72 13.08 -0.22
C CYS A 86 -9.62 13.46 -1.40
N GLU A 87 -9.05 13.97 -2.49
CA GLU A 87 -9.78 14.35 -3.71
C GLU A 87 -10.57 13.17 -4.29
N GLN A 88 -9.92 12.02 -4.48
CA GLN A 88 -10.57 10.80 -5.01
C GLN A 88 -11.76 10.36 -4.15
N ASN A 89 -11.65 10.53 -2.83
CA ASN A 89 -12.70 10.13 -1.91
C ASN A 89 -13.69 11.26 -1.60
N LYS A 90 -13.49 12.47 -2.14
CA LYS A 90 -14.24 13.72 -1.86
C LYS A 90 -14.07 14.25 -0.42
N ILE A 91 -12.95 13.94 0.25
CA ILE A 91 -12.64 14.37 1.63
C ILE A 91 -12.17 15.81 1.57
N GLU A 92 -12.82 16.69 2.32
CA GLU A 92 -12.40 18.09 2.42
C GLU A 92 -11.05 18.17 3.14
N PHE A 93 -10.05 18.75 2.46
CA PHE A 93 -8.67 18.81 2.93
C PHE A 93 -8.36 20.14 3.61
N GLY A 94 -7.51 20.10 4.63
CA GLY A 94 -6.97 21.30 5.25
C GLY A 94 -7.70 21.67 6.54
N ARG A 95 -7.77 22.97 6.86
CA ARG A 95 -8.26 23.51 8.12
C ARG A 95 -9.61 24.21 7.92
N PRO A 96 -10.46 24.28 8.96
CA PRO A 96 -11.69 25.04 8.87
C PRO A 96 -11.41 26.52 8.57
N VAL A 97 -12.18 27.12 7.66
CA VAL A 97 -12.03 28.51 7.23
C VAL A 97 -13.05 29.39 7.98
N GLY A 98 -12.64 30.56 8.49
CA GLY A 98 -13.56 31.54 9.10
C GLY A 98 -12.96 32.40 10.22
N SER A 99 -13.75 33.32 10.77
CA SER A 99 -13.36 34.38 11.73
C SER A 99 -12.77 33.92 13.08
N ARG A 100 -12.57 32.61 13.27
CA ARG A 100 -12.06 31.98 14.49
C ARG A 100 -10.88 31.02 14.23
N GLU A 101 -10.05 31.28 13.21
CA GLU A 101 -8.86 30.46 12.87
C GLU A 101 -7.98 30.06 14.07
N GLN A 102 -7.80 30.94 15.06
CA GLN A 102 -7.03 30.63 16.27
C GLN A 102 -7.69 29.56 17.17
N ARG A 103 -9.03 29.48 17.15
CA ARG A 103 -9.84 28.53 17.92
C ARG A 103 -9.80 27.11 17.32
N TYR A 104 -9.40 26.97 16.06
CA TYR A 104 -9.29 25.68 15.36
C TYR A 104 -7.91 25.01 15.49
N ARG A 105 -6.97 25.57 16.26
CA ARG A 105 -5.73 24.83 16.62
C ARG A 105 -6.02 23.50 17.30
N GLN A 106 -7.13 23.43 18.02
CA GLN A 106 -7.58 22.23 18.73
C GLN A 106 -8.54 21.37 17.90
N TYR A 107 -8.90 21.79 16.69
CA TYR A 107 -9.89 21.10 15.87
C TYR A 107 -9.51 19.64 15.60
N TYR A 108 -8.23 19.37 15.30
CA TYR A 108 -7.78 18.01 15.03
C TYR A 108 -7.57 17.14 16.27
N VAL A 109 -7.75 17.68 17.48
CA VAL A 109 -7.74 16.89 18.73
C VAL A 109 -9.13 16.78 19.35
N GLU A 110 -10.17 17.09 18.59
CA GLU A 110 -11.53 16.68 18.93
C GLU A 110 -11.64 15.16 18.88
N ARG A 111 -12.32 14.54 19.86
CA ARG A 111 -12.44 13.08 19.99
C ARG A 111 -12.96 12.37 18.74
N ILE A 112 -13.71 13.06 17.88
CA ILE A 112 -14.18 12.52 16.60
C ILE A 112 -13.04 12.15 15.63
N PHE A 113 -11.88 12.80 15.80
CA PHE A 113 -10.65 12.59 15.04
C PHE A 113 -9.67 11.63 15.74
N ASP A 114 -10.04 11.01 16.85
CA ASP A 114 -9.24 9.97 17.50
C ASP A 114 -9.33 8.66 16.70
N TYR A 115 -8.23 8.28 16.05
CA TYR A 115 -8.17 7.06 15.25
C TYR A 115 -7.41 5.95 15.98
N SER A 116 -7.05 6.15 17.26
CA SER A 116 -6.32 5.15 18.05
C SER A 116 -7.06 3.82 18.12
N LEU A 117 -8.40 3.84 18.20
CA LEU A 117 -9.22 2.61 18.18
C LEU A 117 -9.10 1.86 16.85
N ILE A 118 -9.11 2.56 15.71
CA ILE A 118 -8.95 1.93 14.38
C ILE A 118 -7.62 1.19 14.29
N LEU A 119 -6.55 1.79 14.82
CA LEU A 119 -5.22 1.19 14.83
C LEU A 119 -5.13 -0.02 15.77
N ARG A 120 -5.77 0.05 16.95
CA ARG A 120 -5.84 -1.07 17.90
C ARG A 120 -6.67 -2.24 17.36
N ASP A 121 -7.81 -1.93 16.74
CA ASP A 121 -8.67 -2.93 16.10
C ASP A 121 -7.90 -3.62 14.96
N TYR A 122 -7.17 -2.85 14.15
CA TYR A 122 -6.29 -3.39 13.13
C TYR A 122 -5.23 -4.32 13.71
N LEU A 123 -4.55 -3.95 14.79
CA LEU A 123 -3.58 -4.81 15.47
C LEU A 123 -4.20 -6.13 15.92
N SER A 124 -5.33 -6.08 16.62
CA SER A 124 -5.99 -7.26 17.18
C SER A 124 -6.50 -8.23 16.11
N SER A 125 -6.86 -7.72 14.94
CA SER A 125 -7.44 -8.52 13.84
C SER A 125 -6.39 -9.04 12.86
N ASN A 126 -5.29 -8.30 12.68
CA ASN A 126 -4.31 -8.55 11.63
C ASN A 126 -2.93 -8.96 12.13
N GLN A 127 -2.64 -8.96 13.43
CA GLN A 127 -1.34 -9.37 13.95
C GLN A 127 -1.47 -10.40 15.07
N GLU A 128 -0.76 -11.51 14.90
CA GLU A 128 -0.56 -12.51 15.96
C GLU A 128 0.93 -12.65 16.23
N ILE A 129 1.30 -12.77 17.51
CA ILE A 129 2.66 -13.08 17.90
C ILE A 129 2.73 -14.59 18.12
N VAL A 130 3.54 -15.29 17.34
CA VAL A 130 3.62 -16.76 17.40
C VAL A 130 5.06 -17.20 17.63
N CYS A 131 5.25 -18.12 18.58
CA CYS A 131 6.55 -18.75 18.79
C CYS A 131 6.90 -19.72 17.64
N ASP A 132 8.14 -19.67 17.17
CA ASP A 132 8.68 -20.61 16.17
C ASP A 132 8.74 -22.07 16.66
N SER A 133 8.98 -22.29 17.96
CA SER A 133 9.21 -23.59 18.57
C SER A 133 7.94 -24.23 19.11
N CYS A 134 7.22 -23.58 20.03
CA CYS A 134 6.02 -24.14 20.66
C CYS A 134 4.70 -23.71 20.01
N ARG A 135 4.74 -22.79 19.04
CA ARG A 135 3.55 -22.21 18.37
C ARG A 135 2.54 -21.55 19.31
N GLU A 136 2.95 -21.24 20.53
CA GLU A 136 2.12 -20.46 21.46
C GLU A 136 1.81 -19.09 20.85
N ARG A 137 0.56 -18.66 21.01
CA ARG A 137 0.07 -17.36 20.53
C ARG A 137 0.11 -16.38 21.70
N HIS A 138 0.80 -15.28 21.50
CA HIS A 138 0.91 -14.18 22.45
C HIS A 138 0.07 -13.00 21.97
N ASP A 139 -0.57 -12.32 22.92
CA ASP A 139 -1.32 -11.11 22.62
C ASP A 139 -0.37 -9.97 22.22
N TYR A 140 -0.82 -9.08 21.34
CA TYR A 140 0.02 -7.97 20.89
C TYR A 140 0.44 -7.03 22.03
N SER A 141 -0.36 -6.92 23.10
CA SER A 141 0.01 -6.16 24.30
C SER A 141 1.29 -6.65 24.98
N GLU A 142 1.67 -7.91 24.78
CA GLU A 142 2.91 -8.49 25.32
C GLU A 142 4.15 -8.13 24.48
N LEU A 143 4.00 -7.50 23.31
CA LEU A 143 5.09 -7.25 22.37
C LEU A 143 6.24 -6.44 22.98
N ASP A 144 5.94 -5.40 23.73
CA ASP A 144 6.97 -4.56 24.34
C ASP A 144 7.78 -5.31 25.40
N MET A 145 7.12 -6.21 26.14
CA MET A 145 7.80 -7.11 27.06
C MET A 145 8.69 -8.08 26.28
N LEU A 146 8.15 -8.75 25.27
CA LEU A 146 8.89 -9.69 24.43
C LEU A 146 10.11 -9.04 23.78
N ARG A 147 9.98 -7.81 23.25
CA ARG A 147 11.09 -7.05 22.67
C ARG A 147 12.22 -6.81 23.65
N ARG A 148 11.91 -6.44 24.90
CA ARG A 148 12.93 -6.22 25.96
C ARG A 148 13.70 -7.50 26.28
N TYR A 149 13.08 -8.66 26.11
CA TYR A 149 13.68 -9.98 26.30
C TYR A 149 14.17 -10.62 24.98
N GLY A 150 14.38 -9.84 23.92
CA GLY A 150 14.93 -10.34 22.65
C GLY A 150 13.98 -11.29 21.90
N MET A 151 12.67 -11.11 22.07
CA MET A 151 11.61 -11.95 21.53
C MET A 151 11.64 -13.41 22.04
N LEU A 152 12.26 -13.69 23.19
CA LEU A 152 12.24 -15.03 23.77
C LEU A 152 10.82 -15.42 24.19
N CYS A 153 10.37 -16.62 23.80
CA CYS A 153 9.04 -17.10 24.15
C CYS A 153 8.94 -17.38 25.66
N PRO A 154 7.98 -16.79 26.39
CA PRO A 154 7.83 -17.00 27.83
C PRO A 154 7.30 -18.40 28.18
N ALA A 155 6.57 -19.04 27.25
CA ALA A 155 6.00 -20.37 27.46
C ALA A 155 7.05 -21.48 27.37
N CYS A 156 7.85 -21.50 26.30
CA CYS A 156 8.86 -22.57 26.11
C CYS A 156 10.29 -22.18 26.50
N ARG A 157 10.61 -20.87 26.60
CA ARG A 157 11.94 -20.32 26.91
C ARG A 157 13.07 -20.78 25.99
N VAL A 158 12.74 -21.38 24.86
CA VAL A 158 13.69 -21.92 23.87
C VAL A 158 13.51 -21.22 22.52
N GLY A 159 12.25 -21.06 22.08
CA GLY A 159 11.94 -20.44 20.80
C GLY A 159 11.89 -18.92 20.84
N THR A 160 11.89 -18.32 19.64
CA THR A 160 11.67 -16.90 19.43
C THR A 160 10.27 -16.62 18.91
N CYS A 161 9.62 -15.60 19.48
CA CYS A 161 8.34 -15.09 19.06
C CYS A 161 8.49 -14.21 17.81
N ASN A 162 7.65 -14.43 16.81
CA ASN A 162 7.63 -13.65 15.58
C ASN A 162 6.24 -13.02 15.40
N VAL A 163 6.22 -11.76 14.97
CA VAL A 163 4.98 -11.07 14.61
C VAL A 163 4.55 -11.52 13.22
N ILE A 164 3.42 -12.21 13.13
CA ILE A 164 2.82 -12.68 11.89
C ILE A 164 1.67 -11.73 11.52
N ASN A 165 1.68 -11.23 10.28
CA ASN A 165 0.54 -10.47 9.74
C ASN A 165 -0.47 -11.44 9.12
N LEU A 166 -1.68 -11.45 9.67
CA LEU A 166 -2.85 -12.19 9.21
C LEU A 166 -3.64 -11.31 8.24
N SER A 167 -3.18 -11.16 7.01
CA SER A 167 -3.98 -10.45 5.99
C SER A 167 -5.14 -11.34 5.49
N ARG A 168 -6.11 -11.66 6.35
CA ARG A 168 -7.20 -12.62 6.03
C ARG A 168 -8.14 -12.10 4.93
N LYS A 169 -8.44 -10.79 4.92
CA LYS A 169 -9.42 -10.16 4.02
C LYS A 169 -9.10 -10.31 2.53
N TYR A 170 -7.81 -10.40 2.19
CA TYR A 170 -7.35 -10.49 0.80
C TYR A 170 -6.73 -11.84 0.46
N GLU A 171 -6.67 -12.79 1.40
CA GLU A 171 -6.22 -14.15 1.08
C GLU A 171 -7.09 -14.77 -0.02
N GLU A 172 -8.40 -14.56 0.03
CA GLU A 172 -9.33 -15.07 -0.99
C GLU A 172 -9.09 -14.40 -2.36
N THR A 173 -8.90 -13.08 -2.38
CA THR A 173 -8.54 -12.36 -3.62
C THR A 173 -7.21 -12.83 -4.18
N LEU A 174 -6.19 -12.99 -3.34
CA LEU A 174 -4.87 -13.48 -3.75
C LEU A 174 -4.92 -14.94 -4.24
N ARG A 175 -5.75 -15.78 -3.63
CA ARG A 175 -5.99 -17.17 -4.08
C ARG A 175 -6.79 -17.23 -5.38
N SER A 176 -7.63 -16.22 -5.66
CA SER A 176 -8.38 -16.11 -6.92
C SER A 176 -7.55 -15.61 -8.10
N ILE A 177 -6.34 -15.09 -7.84
CA ILE A 177 -5.40 -14.73 -8.90
C ILE A 177 -4.69 -16.02 -9.33
N ASP A 178 -4.88 -16.41 -10.58
CA ASP A 178 -4.12 -17.52 -11.16
C ASP A 178 -2.62 -17.17 -11.13
N ASN A 179 -1.80 -18.02 -10.49
CA ASN A 179 -0.35 -17.77 -10.41
C ASN A 179 0.28 -17.77 -11.81
N ASP A 180 -0.35 -18.46 -12.77
CA ASP A 180 0.06 -18.46 -14.18
C ASP A 180 -0.25 -17.13 -14.88
N LEU A 181 -1.00 -16.22 -14.24
CA LEU A 181 -1.22 -14.84 -14.70
C LEU A 181 -0.23 -13.84 -14.08
N LEU A 182 0.61 -14.24 -13.13
CA LEU A 182 1.57 -13.33 -12.53
C LEU A 182 2.82 -13.22 -13.40
N LEU A 183 2.88 -12.16 -14.21
CA LEU A 183 4.09 -11.77 -14.91
C LEU A 183 4.94 -10.84 -14.02
N PRO A 184 6.27 -11.04 -13.93
CA PRO A 184 7.12 -10.08 -13.27
C PRO A 184 7.15 -8.74 -14.02
N ARG A 185 7.56 -7.68 -13.31
CA ARG A 185 7.46 -6.29 -13.78
C ARG A 185 8.15 -6.03 -15.12
N ILE A 186 9.28 -6.71 -15.38
CA ILE A 186 10.03 -6.55 -16.63
C ILE A 186 9.25 -7.14 -17.80
N GLU A 187 8.68 -8.33 -17.62
CA GLU A 187 7.87 -9.00 -18.63
C GLU A 187 6.60 -8.18 -18.96
N LEU A 188 5.93 -7.60 -17.97
CA LEU A 188 4.83 -6.67 -18.19
C LEU A 188 5.27 -5.40 -18.92
N GLY A 189 6.42 -4.84 -18.54
CA GLY A 189 7.02 -3.70 -19.22
C GLY A 189 7.28 -3.98 -20.70
N ILE A 190 7.83 -5.16 -21.03
CA ILE A 190 8.07 -5.58 -22.41
C ILE A 190 6.75 -5.60 -23.21
N LEU A 191 5.69 -6.23 -22.67
CA LEU A 191 4.39 -6.30 -23.34
C LEU A 191 3.80 -4.90 -23.58
N HIS A 192 3.90 -4.02 -22.58
CA HIS A 192 3.40 -2.65 -22.68
C HIS A 192 4.17 -1.84 -23.73
N THR A 193 5.50 -1.90 -23.73
CA THR A 193 6.34 -1.19 -24.71
C THR A 193 6.03 -1.64 -26.13
N LEU A 194 5.94 -2.96 -26.37
CA LEU A 194 5.60 -3.50 -27.69
C LEU A 194 4.20 -3.08 -28.16
N LYS A 195 3.22 -3.00 -27.24
CA LYS A 195 1.86 -2.56 -27.58
C LYS A 195 1.79 -1.05 -27.83
N SER A 196 2.41 -0.26 -26.97
CA SER A 196 2.42 1.21 -27.04
C SER A 196 3.05 1.72 -28.34
N GLU A 197 4.15 1.09 -28.77
CA GLU A 197 4.82 1.45 -30.02
C GLU A 197 4.04 0.98 -31.26
N GLY A 198 3.16 -0.01 -31.12
CA GLY A 198 2.29 -0.50 -32.21
C GLY A 198 3.04 -1.10 -33.42
N ARG A 199 4.34 -1.35 -33.29
CA ARG A 199 5.22 -1.87 -34.35
C ARG A 199 6.18 -2.92 -33.80
N PRO A 200 6.71 -3.82 -34.64
CA PRO A 200 7.74 -4.77 -34.21
C PRO A 200 9.01 -4.05 -33.73
N LEU A 201 9.49 -4.40 -32.53
CA LEU A 201 10.69 -3.80 -31.91
C LEU A 201 11.83 -4.80 -31.80
N VAL A 202 13.08 -4.33 -31.80
CA VAL A 202 14.24 -5.16 -31.45
C VAL A 202 14.58 -5.05 -29.96
N ALA A 203 15.37 -6.00 -29.44
CA ALA A 203 15.77 -6.01 -28.03
C ALA A 203 16.43 -4.71 -27.54
N ALA A 204 17.15 -4.01 -28.42
CA ALA A 204 17.81 -2.76 -28.08
C ALA A 204 16.81 -1.61 -27.85
N ASP A 205 15.72 -1.56 -28.63
CA ASP A 205 14.70 -0.53 -28.50
C ASP A 205 13.93 -0.71 -27.19
N VAL A 206 13.47 -1.95 -26.94
CA VAL A 206 12.76 -2.30 -25.69
C VAL A 206 13.64 -2.10 -24.45
N ALA A 207 14.94 -2.40 -24.57
CA ALA A 207 15.91 -2.18 -23.51
C ALA A 207 16.10 -0.68 -23.20
N GLY A 208 16.09 0.17 -24.22
CA GLY A 208 16.16 1.62 -24.07
C GLY A 208 14.96 2.18 -23.30
N ASP A 209 13.75 1.74 -23.64
CA ASP A 209 12.53 2.21 -22.98
C ASP A 209 12.40 1.72 -21.52
N LEU A 210 12.92 0.52 -21.23
CA LEU A 210 12.86 -0.09 -19.90
C LEU A 210 14.10 0.17 -19.04
N ASP A 211 15.05 0.99 -19.52
CA ASP A 211 16.32 1.32 -18.88
C ASP A 211 17.05 0.07 -18.34
N CYS A 212 17.24 -0.92 -19.21
CA CYS A 212 17.88 -2.18 -18.84
C CYS A 212 18.74 -2.77 -19.96
N SER A 213 19.43 -3.88 -19.69
CA SER A 213 20.30 -4.50 -20.69
C SER A 213 19.52 -5.28 -21.76
N TYR A 214 19.94 -5.20 -23.03
CA TYR A 214 19.33 -5.96 -24.12
C TYR A 214 19.46 -7.49 -23.93
N GLN A 215 20.50 -7.97 -23.21
CA GLN A 215 20.62 -9.39 -22.88
C GLN A 215 19.52 -9.86 -21.92
N LEU A 216 19.12 -9.00 -20.97
CA LEU A 216 18.02 -9.28 -20.06
C LEU A 216 16.70 -9.38 -20.84
N ILE A 217 16.42 -8.42 -21.72
CA ILE A 217 15.24 -8.47 -22.61
C ILE A 217 15.25 -9.75 -23.43
N GLY A 218 16.37 -10.12 -24.05
CA GLY A 218 16.46 -11.35 -24.84
C GLY A 218 16.15 -12.64 -24.04
N LYS A 219 16.55 -12.70 -22.77
CA LYS A 219 16.19 -13.81 -21.88
C LYS A 219 14.70 -13.79 -21.52
N ARG A 220 14.14 -12.63 -21.18
CA ARG A 220 12.74 -12.48 -20.77
C ARG A 220 11.75 -12.69 -21.92
N VAL A 221 12.07 -12.22 -23.11
CA VAL A 221 11.26 -12.44 -24.31
C VAL A 221 11.19 -13.93 -24.66
N LYS A 222 12.26 -14.70 -24.42
CA LYS A 222 12.21 -16.17 -24.61
C LYS A 222 11.16 -16.81 -23.70
N VAL A 223 11.09 -16.39 -22.44
CA VAL A 223 10.09 -16.90 -21.48
C VAL A 223 8.67 -16.45 -21.87
N LEU A 224 8.52 -15.23 -22.38
CA LEU A 224 7.23 -14.73 -22.89
C LEU A 224 6.76 -15.48 -24.13
N ASP A 225 7.68 -15.83 -25.03
CA ASP A 225 7.43 -16.64 -26.23
C ASP A 225 7.05 -18.08 -25.88
N GLU A 226 7.75 -18.72 -24.94
CA GLU A 226 7.39 -20.04 -24.40
C GLU A 226 5.98 -20.06 -23.78
N ARG A 227 5.49 -18.91 -23.31
CA ARG A 227 4.13 -18.71 -22.77
C ARG A 227 3.12 -18.26 -23.83
N GLY A 228 3.53 -18.14 -25.09
CA GLY A 228 2.69 -17.71 -26.21
C GLY A 228 2.25 -16.23 -26.15
N LEU A 229 2.98 -15.39 -25.41
CA LEU A 229 2.63 -13.98 -25.18
C LEU A 229 3.35 -13.01 -26.13
N VAL A 230 4.51 -13.41 -26.65
CA VAL A 230 5.30 -12.62 -27.61
C VAL A 230 5.75 -13.53 -28.73
N ASP A 231 5.66 -13.07 -29.97
CA ASP A 231 6.23 -13.72 -31.15
C ASP A 231 7.63 -13.16 -31.43
N ARG A 232 8.58 -14.04 -31.73
CA ARG A 232 10.01 -13.76 -31.97
C ARG A 232 10.56 -14.35 -33.27
N ASP A 233 9.68 -14.80 -34.17
CA ASP A 233 10.04 -15.50 -35.41
C ASP A 233 10.40 -14.55 -36.55
N ASN A 234 10.11 -13.25 -36.38
CA ASN A 234 10.46 -12.22 -37.34
C ASN A 234 11.92 -11.78 -37.21
N PHE A 235 12.59 -11.63 -38.35
CA PHE A 235 13.98 -11.14 -38.43
C PHE A 235 14.10 -9.99 -39.42
N ILE A 236 14.88 -8.97 -39.05
CA ILE A 236 15.30 -7.90 -39.95
C ILE A 236 16.79 -7.94 -40.21
N GLN A 237 17.19 -7.56 -41.42
CA GLN A 237 18.58 -7.26 -41.74
C GLN A 237 18.87 -5.81 -41.37
N SER A 238 19.85 -5.60 -40.50
CA SER A 238 20.35 -4.28 -40.15
C SER A 238 21.87 -4.32 -40.11
N LYS A 239 22.53 -3.50 -40.94
CA LYS A 239 24.00 -3.41 -41.05
C LYS A 239 24.69 -4.79 -41.23
N GLY A 240 24.14 -5.64 -42.09
CA GLY A 240 24.70 -6.97 -42.38
C GLY A 240 24.44 -8.04 -41.31
N GLN A 241 23.75 -7.71 -40.21
CA GLN A 241 23.41 -8.66 -39.15
C GLN A 241 21.90 -8.92 -39.11
N LYS A 242 21.51 -10.18 -38.86
CA LYS A 242 20.11 -10.57 -38.62
C LYS A 242 19.74 -10.24 -37.17
N LYS A 243 18.78 -9.34 -36.97
CA LYS A 243 18.23 -9.01 -35.65
C LYS A 243 16.81 -9.54 -35.54
N ARG A 244 16.46 -10.11 -34.38
CA ARG A 244 15.09 -10.57 -34.09
C ARG A 244 14.20 -9.37 -33.76
N GLN A 245 12.99 -9.40 -34.29
CA GLN A 245 11.92 -8.50 -33.91
C GLN A 245 10.91 -9.22 -33.03
N TYR A 246 10.26 -8.45 -32.16
CA TYR A 246 9.28 -8.94 -31.20
C TYR A 246 7.93 -8.28 -31.46
N THR A 247 6.87 -9.05 -31.37
CA THR A 247 5.48 -8.59 -31.49
C THR A 247 4.59 -9.24 -30.45
N VAL A 248 3.62 -8.52 -29.92
CA VAL A 248 2.67 -9.06 -28.94
C VAL A 248 1.69 -10.00 -29.63
N THR A 249 1.31 -11.11 -28.99
CA THR A 249 0.30 -12.04 -29.52
C THR A 249 -1.13 -11.62 -29.10
N PRO A 250 -2.17 -12.08 -29.82
CA PRO A 250 -3.57 -11.86 -29.41
C PRO A 250 -3.91 -12.45 -28.02
N LEU A 251 -3.13 -13.42 -27.55
CA LEU A 251 -3.27 -13.95 -26.19
C LEU A 251 -2.83 -12.90 -25.16
N ALA A 252 -1.64 -12.33 -25.34
CA ALA A 252 -1.13 -11.29 -24.45
C ALA A 252 -2.02 -10.04 -24.42
N GLU A 253 -2.58 -9.65 -25.57
CA GLU A 253 -3.52 -8.51 -25.63
C GLU A 253 -4.75 -8.72 -24.76
N ARG A 254 -5.39 -9.90 -24.89
CA ARG A 254 -6.60 -10.22 -24.12
C ARG A 254 -6.32 -10.42 -22.63
N THR A 255 -5.14 -10.90 -22.27
CA THR A 255 -4.84 -11.26 -20.88
C THR A 255 -4.23 -10.10 -20.08
N TYR A 256 -3.41 -9.25 -20.67
CA TYR A 256 -2.61 -8.27 -19.94
C TYR A 256 -2.78 -6.81 -20.39
N LEU A 257 -3.37 -6.56 -21.55
CA LEU A 257 -3.40 -5.24 -22.18
C LEU A 257 -4.82 -4.73 -22.45
N GLN A 258 -5.84 -5.33 -21.84
CA GLN A 258 -7.22 -4.82 -21.91
C GLN A 258 -7.30 -3.46 -21.19
N GLY A 259 -7.51 -2.39 -21.95
CA GLY A 259 -7.66 -1.02 -21.43
C GLY A 259 -6.58 -0.02 -21.84
N LEU A 260 -5.67 -0.41 -22.74
CA LEU A 260 -4.74 0.48 -23.47
C LEU A 260 -5.30 0.85 -24.84
#